data_AF-A0A3B9QCY6-F1
#
_entry.id   AF-A0A3B9QCY6-F1
#
_cell.length_a   1.000
_cell.length_b   1.000
_cell.length_c   1.000
_cell.angle_alpha   90.00
_cell.angle_beta   90.00
_cell.angle_gamma   90.00
#
_symmetry.space_group_name_H-M   'P 1'
#
loop_
_entity.id
_entity.type
_entity.pdbx_description
1 polymer ?
#
loop_
_entity_poly.entity_id
_entity_poly.type
_entity_poly.pdbx_seq_one_letter_code
_entity_poly.pdbx_strand_id
1 'polypeptide(L)'
;MDGPLLILAGAGSGKTTVLTRRVAYLISRGVEPWSILAITFTNKAANELKSRIRALLGNKAEGVWAMTFHAACLRILRTEYPAIGKDARFAIMDTHDQLRIMRQVLKEMNLSERQYSPSGMLRIISGAKDKLWDPDTLAKQAVSFYETKAAQAYALYQKKLTELNGMDFDDLIMQTVLLLREHKHIREKYQAKFKYILVDEYQDTNVAQYLWLRLLGQPRSQTQQSLPSLTQQSFASNEDGSPGHDAPAVHRPGDDHSKSGAKEIRNICCVG
;
A
#
# COMPACT_ATOMS: atom_id res chain seq x y z
N MET A 1 -10.03 -14.54 18.70
CA MET A 1 -10.62 -13.69 17.66
C MET A 1 -9.64 -13.65 16.51
N ASP A 2 -9.85 -14.54 15.55
CA ASP A 2 -9.12 -14.61 14.29
C ASP A 2 -10.12 -14.25 13.20
N GLY A 3 -9.76 -13.30 12.34
CA GLY A 3 -10.56 -12.67 11.31
C GLY A 3 -10.03 -11.27 11.01
N PRO A 4 -10.34 -10.71 9.82
CA PRO A 4 -10.04 -9.32 9.51
C PRO A 4 -10.84 -8.41 10.45
N LEU A 5 -10.16 -7.42 11.04
CA LEU A 5 -10.71 -6.52 12.04
C LEU A 5 -10.48 -5.08 11.60
N LEU A 6 -11.55 -4.37 11.26
CA LEU A 6 -11.48 -2.92 11.07
C LEU A 6 -11.90 -2.25 12.38
N ILE A 7 -11.00 -1.47 12.97
CA ILE A 7 -11.26 -0.63 14.14
C ILE A 7 -11.37 0.80 13.64
N LEU A 8 -12.59 1.33 13.58
CA LEU A 8 -12.82 2.73 13.25
C LEU A 8 -12.67 3.58 14.52
N ALA A 9 -11.81 4.59 14.51
CA ALA A 9 -11.53 5.37 15.71
C ALA A 9 -11.13 6.83 15.39
N GLY A 10 -11.87 7.81 15.90
CA GLY A 10 -11.63 9.24 15.64
C GLY A 10 -10.28 9.76 16.18
N ALA A 11 -9.92 11.00 15.83
CA ALA A 11 -8.71 11.65 16.36
C ALA A 11 -8.72 11.69 17.91
N GLY A 12 -7.58 11.43 18.55
CA GLY A 12 -7.45 11.44 20.02
C GLY A 12 -8.01 10.20 20.74
N SER A 13 -8.58 9.23 20.03
CA SER A 13 -9.17 7.99 20.61
C SER A 13 -8.17 6.95 21.14
N GLY A 14 -6.86 7.22 21.04
CA GLY A 14 -5.82 6.29 21.48
C GLY A 14 -5.51 5.17 20.47
N LYS A 15 -5.74 5.38 19.16
CA LYS A 15 -5.40 4.46 18.05
C LYS A 15 -4.05 3.77 18.20
N THR A 16 -3.00 4.56 18.40
CA THR A 16 -1.63 4.06 18.59
C THR A 16 -1.50 3.21 19.87
N THR A 17 -2.22 3.54 20.94
CA THR A 17 -2.26 2.73 22.17
C THR A 17 -2.95 1.39 21.92
N VAL A 18 -4.01 1.36 21.12
CA VAL A 18 -4.69 0.11 20.72
C VAL A 18 -3.74 -0.77 19.90
N LEU A 19 -3.06 -0.22 18.90
CA LEU A 19 -2.10 -0.96 18.07
C LEU A 19 -0.96 -1.57 18.90
N THR A 20 -0.31 -0.76 19.74
CA THR A 20 0.81 -1.21 20.58
C THR A 20 0.38 -2.31 21.56
N ARG A 21 -0.76 -2.14 22.23
CA ARG A 21 -1.32 -3.16 23.13
C ARG A 21 -1.74 -4.41 22.38
N ARG A 22 -2.24 -4.29 21.15
CA ARG A 22 -2.59 -5.45 20.31
C ARG A 22 -1.34 -6.26 19.96
N VAL A 23 -0.23 -5.63 19.59
CA VAL A 23 1.05 -6.32 19.36
C VAL A 23 1.51 -7.05 20.62
N ALA A 24 1.48 -6.36 21.77
CA ALA A 24 1.85 -6.97 23.05
C ALA A 24 0.98 -8.17 23.43
N TYR A 25 -0.32 -8.06 23.20
CA TYR A 25 -1.27 -9.16 23.40
C TYR A 25 -1.00 -10.34 22.46
N LEU A 26 -0.73 -10.11 21.17
CA LEU A 26 -0.41 -11.20 20.25
C LEU A 26 0.84 -11.96 20.69
N ILE A 27 1.90 -11.24 21.06
CA ILE A 27 3.15 -11.84 21.51
C ILE A 27 2.94 -12.61 22.84
N SER A 28 2.13 -12.09 23.77
CA SER A 28 1.83 -12.82 25.02
C SER A 28 1.00 -14.10 24.80
N ARG A 29 0.32 -14.21 23.65
CA ARG A 29 -0.39 -15.41 23.20
C ARG A 29 0.47 -16.38 22.39
N GLY A 30 1.79 -16.14 22.32
CA GLY A 30 2.74 -17.02 21.63
C GLY A 30 2.89 -16.74 20.14
N VAL A 31 2.43 -15.59 19.65
CA VAL A 31 2.70 -15.16 18.26
C VAL A 31 4.14 -14.70 18.15
N GLU A 32 4.85 -15.27 17.18
CA GLU A 32 6.23 -14.89 16.90
C GLU A 32 6.34 -13.43 16.41
N PRO A 33 7.25 -12.61 16.97
CA PRO A 33 7.39 -11.19 16.62
C PRO A 33 7.57 -10.94 15.11
N TRP A 34 8.36 -11.76 14.41
CA TRP A 34 8.61 -11.62 12.96
C TRP A 34 7.40 -11.93 12.09
N SER A 35 6.34 -12.50 12.67
CA SER A 35 5.06 -12.73 12.01
C SER A 35 4.08 -11.56 12.12
N ILE A 36 4.49 -10.46 12.75
CA ILE A 36 3.68 -9.24 12.93
C ILE A 36 4.26 -8.11 12.07
N LEU A 37 3.42 -7.59 11.17
CA LEU A 37 3.68 -6.39 10.37
C LEU A 37 2.78 -5.26 10.89
N ALA A 38 3.36 -4.14 11.28
CA ALA A 38 2.65 -2.95 11.71
C ALA A 38 3.09 -1.75 10.86
N ILE A 39 2.16 -1.18 10.10
CA ILE A 39 2.40 -0.15 9.10
C ILE A 39 1.85 1.19 9.53
N THR A 40 2.62 2.25 9.29
CA THR A 40 2.24 3.65 9.47
C THR A 40 2.60 4.49 8.24
N PHE A 41 2.06 5.71 8.11
CA PHE A 41 2.36 6.57 6.97
C PHE A 41 3.68 7.34 7.08
N THR A 42 4.11 7.69 8.29
CA THR A 42 5.32 8.52 8.49
C THR A 42 6.42 7.79 9.24
N ASN A 43 7.67 8.19 8.99
CA ASN A 43 8.83 7.66 9.72
C ASN A 43 8.74 7.98 11.23
N LYS A 44 8.20 9.16 11.58
CA LYS A 44 7.97 9.55 12.98
C LYS A 44 7.00 8.58 13.66
N ALA A 45 5.86 8.31 13.04
CA ALA A 45 4.87 7.36 13.57
C ALA A 45 5.43 5.93 13.69
N ALA A 46 6.18 5.46 12.69
CA ALA A 46 6.82 4.15 12.73
C ALA A 46 7.82 4.03 13.90
N ASN A 47 8.67 5.05 14.08
CA ASN A 47 9.66 5.10 15.17
C ASN A 47 8.99 5.18 16.54
N GLU A 48 7.93 5.96 16.66
CA GLU A 48 7.15 6.06 17.89
C GLU A 48 6.47 4.73 18.22
N LEU A 49 5.79 4.11 17.25
CA LEU A 49 5.16 2.80 17.38
C LEU A 49 6.17 1.74 17.83
N LYS A 50 7.33 1.69 17.17
CA LYS A 50 8.44 0.79 17.54
C LYS A 50 8.92 1.03 18.97
N SER A 51 9.09 2.29 19.37
CA SER A 51 9.54 2.66 20.71
C SER A 51 8.53 2.24 21.78
N ARG A 52 7.23 2.48 21.54
CA ARG A 52 6.14 2.07 22.44
C ARG A 52 6.02 0.55 22.57
N ILE A 53 6.12 -0.20 21.47
CA ILE A 53 6.13 -1.68 21.50
C ILE A 53 7.33 -2.17 22.33
N ARG A 54 8.52 -1.59 22.12
CA ARG A 54 9.73 -1.96 22.87
C ARG A 54 9.61 -1.64 24.35
N ALA A 55 9.00 -0.52 24.72
CA ALA A 55 8.78 -0.16 26.12
C ALA A 55 7.87 -1.18 26.85
N LEU A 56 6.89 -1.76 26.14
CA LEU A 56 5.97 -2.75 26.71
C LEU A 56 6.56 -4.17 26.81
N LEU A 57 7.42 -4.55 25.87
CA LEU A 57 7.83 -5.95 25.69
C LEU A 57 9.35 -6.19 25.85
N GLY A 58 10.15 -5.13 25.96
CA GLY A 58 11.61 -5.21 25.96
C GLY A 58 12.13 -5.95 24.72
N ASN A 59 13.00 -6.93 24.94
CA ASN A 59 13.61 -7.73 23.89
C ASN A 59 12.61 -8.67 23.19
N LYS A 60 11.46 -8.97 23.79
CA LYS A 60 10.40 -9.78 23.14
C LYS A 60 9.77 -9.08 21.93
N ALA A 61 10.00 -7.77 21.76
CA ALA A 61 9.59 -7.02 20.58
C ALA A 61 10.50 -7.22 19.37
N GLU A 62 11.70 -7.79 19.55
CA GLU A 62 12.66 -7.94 18.46
C GLU A 62 12.10 -8.83 17.36
N GLY A 63 12.13 -8.33 16.12
CA GLY A 63 11.58 -9.01 14.96
C GLY A 63 10.26 -8.43 14.46
N VAL A 64 9.49 -7.68 15.27
CA VAL A 64 8.28 -6.98 14.78
C VAL A 64 8.64 -6.00 13.67
N TRP A 65 7.92 -6.06 12.54
CA TRP A 65 8.07 -5.08 11.47
C TRP A 65 7.16 -3.88 11.73
N ALA A 66 7.61 -2.95 12.58
CA ALA A 66 6.99 -1.63 12.74
C ALA A 66 7.64 -0.62 11.78
N MET A 67 7.03 -0.35 10.63
CA MET A 67 7.65 0.34 9.49
C MET A 67 6.65 1.23 8.73
N THR A 68 7.15 2.10 7.85
CA THR A 68 6.29 2.71 6.82
C THR A 68 6.04 1.75 5.66
N PHE A 69 5.01 2.03 4.83
CA PHE A 69 4.78 1.31 3.57
C PHE A 69 6.06 1.23 2.72
N HIS A 70 6.69 2.38 2.48
CA HIS A 70 7.92 2.50 1.70
C HIS A 70 9.07 1.69 2.30
N ALA A 71 9.28 1.76 3.61
CA ALA A 71 10.38 1.04 4.25
C ALA A 71 10.16 -0.49 4.21
N ALA A 72 8.92 -0.95 4.36
CA ALA A 72 8.58 -2.36 4.23
C ALA A 72 8.77 -2.86 2.79
N CYS A 73 8.27 -2.11 1.80
CA CYS A 73 8.43 -2.40 0.37
C CYS A 73 9.91 -2.42 -0.03
N LEU A 74 10.68 -1.39 0.35
CA LEU A 74 12.12 -1.34 0.13
C LEU A 74 12.81 -2.58 0.68
N ARG A 75 12.51 -2.98 1.92
CA ARG A 75 13.10 -4.17 2.53
C ARG A 75 12.77 -5.45 1.75
N ILE A 76 11.54 -5.57 1.24
CA ILE A 76 11.12 -6.69 0.39
C ILE A 76 11.93 -6.68 -0.92
N LEU A 77 11.97 -5.57 -1.64
CA LEU A 77 12.68 -5.47 -2.92
C LEU A 77 14.17 -5.77 -2.78
N ARG A 78 14.83 -5.21 -1.76
CA ARG A 78 16.25 -5.48 -1.47
C ARG A 78 16.52 -6.97 -1.20
N THR A 79 15.55 -7.68 -0.63
CA THR A 79 15.70 -9.10 -0.28
C THR A 79 15.44 -10.00 -1.49
N GLU A 80 14.42 -9.68 -2.29
CA GLU A 80 13.86 -10.63 -3.26
C GLU A 80 14.23 -10.36 -4.72
N TYR A 81 14.65 -9.14 -5.08
CA TYR A 81 15.10 -8.84 -6.44
C TYR A 81 16.19 -9.78 -6.97
N PRO A 82 17.22 -10.18 -6.18
CA PRO A 82 18.25 -11.07 -6.68
C PRO A 82 17.69 -12.44 -7.09
N ALA A 83 16.63 -12.92 -6.43
CA ALA A 83 16.00 -14.19 -6.73
C ALA A 83 15.30 -14.22 -8.10
N ILE A 84 15.02 -13.05 -8.68
CA ILE A 84 14.41 -12.89 -10.01
C ILE A 84 15.36 -12.23 -11.02
N GLY A 85 16.66 -12.19 -10.72
CA GLY A 85 17.68 -11.64 -11.61
C GLY A 85 17.71 -10.11 -11.70
N LYS A 86 17.03 -9.39 -10.79
CA LYS A 86 17.10 -7.92 -10.70
C LYS A 86 18.17 -7.48 -9.71
N ASP A 87 18.80 -6.32 -9.97
CA ASP A 87 19.76 -5.74 -9.03
C ASP A 87 19.05 -5.15 -7.81
N ALA A 88 19.43 -5.64 -6.62
CA ALA A 88 18.95 -5.12 -5.35
C ALA A 88 19.67 -3.85 -4.90
N ARG A 89 20.67 -3.32 -5.62
CA ARG A 89 21.47 -2.13 -5.23
C ARG A 89 21.04 -0.84 -5.93
N PHE A 90 19.76 -0.72 -6.26
CA PHE A 90 19.22 0.48 -6.85
C PHE A 90 19.35 1.72 -5.93
N ALA A 91 19.48 2.91 -6.51
CA ALA A 91 19.47 4.17 -5.79
C ALA A 91 18.03 4.66 -5.55
N ILE A 92 17.77 5.31 -4.41
CA ILE A 92 16.46 5.93 -4.14
C ILE A 92 16.52 7.39 -4.56
N MET A 93 15.69 7.77 -5.53
CA MET A 93 15.63 9.14 -6.03
C MET A 93 14.77 10.00 -5.10
N ASP A 94 15.39 10.98 -4.46
CA ASP A 94 14.67 11.98 -3.67
C ASP A 94 13.94 12.99 -4.57
N THR A 95 13.18 13.91 -3.98
CA THR A 95 12.44 14.93 -4.73
C THR A 95 13.34 15.79 -5.63
N HIS A 96 14.57 16.09 -5.19
CA HIS A 96 15.50 16.90 -5.97
C HIS A 96 16.03 16.13 -7.19
N ASP A 97 16.40 14.86 -6.99
CA ASP A 97 16.80 13.96 -8.08
C ASP A 97 15.67 13.79 -9.10
N GLN A 98 14.44 13.54 -8.64
CA GLN A 98 13.26 13.39 -9.51
C GLN A 98 13.04 14.66 -10.35
N LEU A 99 13.10 15.84 -9.73
CA LEU A 99 12.97 17.12 -10.45
C LEU A 99 14.08 17.32 -11.49
N ARG A 100 15.32 16.94 -11.16
CA ARG A 100 16.44 17.01 -12.11
C ARG A 100 16.22 16.11 -13.32
N ILE A 101 15.81 14.86 -13.10
CA ILE A 101 15.54 13.91 -14.18
C ILE A 101 14.36 14.40 -15.03
N MET A 102 13.28 14.89 -14.41
CA MET A 102 12.13 15.39 -15.15
C MET A 102 12.46 16.61 -16.02
N ARG A 103 13.34 17.52 -15.58
CA ARG A 103 13.82 18.62 -16.44
C ARG A 103 14.55 18.10 -17.68
N GLN A 104 15.37 17.06 -17.53
CA GLN A 104 16.05 16.43 -18.67
C GLN A 104 15.05 15.78 -19.63
N VAL A 105 14.02 15.12 -19.10
CA VAL A 105 12.91 14.54 -19.88
C VAL A 105 12.20 15.61 -20.71
N LEU A 106 11.81 16.72 -20.08
CA LEU A 106 11.11 17.81 -20.76
C LEU A 106 11.98 18.45 -21.86
N LYS A 107 13.27 18.63 -21.59
CA LYS A 107 14.23 19.13 -22.59
C LYS A 107 14.34 18.19 -23.79
N GLU A 108 14.44 16.88 -23.56
CA GLU A 108 14.53 15.87 -24.63
C GLU A 108 13.24 15.81 -25.47
N MET A 109 12.09 16.06 -24.85
CA MET A 109 10.80 16.14 -25.53
C MET A 109 10.53 17.49 -26.22
N ASN A 110 11.47 18.44 -26.16
CA ASN A 110 11.31 19.82 -26.62
C ASN A 110 10.08 20.53 -26.01
N LEU A 111 9.81 20.27 -24.73
CA LEU A 111 8.71 20.90 -23.99
C LEU A 111 9.21 22.05 -23.12
N SER A 112 8.49 23.16 -23.14
CA SER A 112 8.77 24.34 -22.31
C SER A 112 8.39 24.11 -20.85
N GLU A 113 9.33 24.32 -19.92
CA GLU A 113 9.05 24.24 -18.47
C GLU A 113 7.99 25.23 -17.99
N ARG A 114 7.79 26.34 -18.72
CA ARG A 114 6.73 27.32 -18.41
C ARG A 114 5.33 26.73 -18.62
N GLN A 115 5.18 25.91 -19.66
CA GLN A 115 3.91 25.25 -19.97
C GLN A 115 3.79 23.92 -19.23
N TYR A 116 4.89 23.18 -19.08
CA TYR A 116 4.96 21.86 -18.46
C TYR A 116 5.93 21.88 -17.29
N SER A 117 5.49 22.36 -16.12
CA SER A 117 6.37 22.41 -14.95
C SER A 117 6.83 20.99 -14.53
N PRO A 118 8.12 20.76 -14.18
CA PRO A 118 8.61 19.46 -13.75
C PRO A 118 7.83 18.87 -12.56
N SER A 119 7.48 19.70 -11.57
CA SER A 119 6.70 19.29 -10.40
C SER A 119 5.27 18.91 -10.75
N GLY A 120 4.63 19.63 -11.67
CA GLY A 120 3.29 19.30 -12.16
C GLY A 120 3.26 17.96 -12.90
N MET A 121 4.26 17.70 -13.74
CA MET A 121 4.38 16.43 -14.46
C MET A 121 4.62 15.27 -13.49
N LEU A 122 5.53 15.42 -12.53
CA LEU A 122 5.77 14.42 -11.48
C LEU A 122 4.54 14.15 -10.62
N ARG A 123 3.72 15.17 -10.32
CA ARG A 123 2.46 14.97 -9.59
C ARG A 123 1.49 14.06 -10.33
N ILE A 124 1.35 14.23 -11.65
CA ILE A 124 0.50 13.35 -12.46
C ILE A 124 1.06 11.93 -12.49
N ILE A 125 2.37 11.79 -12.65
CA ILE A 125 3.05 10.49 -12.66
C ILE A 125 2.88 9.78 -11.32
N SER A 126 3.07 10.48 -10.20
CA SER A 126 2.88 9.96 -8.85
C SER A 126 1.44 9.47 -8.66
N GLY A 127 0.44 10.28 -9.05
CA GLY A 127 -0.97 9.88 -9.02
C GLY A 127 -1.31 8.69 -9.94
N ALA A 128 -0.54 8.50 -11.02
CA ALA A 128 -0.66 7.32 -11.88
C ALA A 128 -0.07 6.08 -11.19
N LYS A 129 1.13 6.18 -10.60
CA LYS A 129 1.78 5.09 -9.85
C LYS A 129 0.97 4.66 -8.63
N ASP A 130 0.33 5.60 -7.94
CA ASP A 130 -0.60 5.33 -6.84
C ASP A 130 -1.80 4.47 -7.25
N LYS A 131 -2.18 4.54 -8.53
CA LYS A 131 -3.23 3.71 -9.16
C LYS A 131 -2.67 2.47 -9.87
N LEU A 132 -1.35 2.24 -9.78
CA LEU A 132 -0.59 1.23 -10.52
C LEU A 132 -0.71 1.36 -12.05
N TRP A 133 -0.87 2.57 -12.55
CA TRP A 133 -0.88 2.84 -13.98
C TRP A 133 0.55 2.92 -14.50
N ASP A 134 0.82 2.15 -15.54
CA ASP A 134 2.01 2.30 -16.39
C ASP A 134 1.81 3.48 -17.37
N PRO A 135 2.86 3.87 -18.13
CA PRO A 135 2.74 4.98 -19.07
C PRO A 135 1.64 4.79 -20.12
N ASP A 136 1.43 3.56 -20.61
CA ASP A 136 0.42 3.25 -21.62
C ASP A 136 -1.00 3.37 -21.05
N THR A 137 -1.21 2.95 -19.81
CA THR A 137 -2.48 3.07 -19.10
C THR A 137 -2.77 4.54 -18.82
N LEU A 138 -1.78 5.32 -18.36
CA LEU A 138 -1.94 6.75 -18.17
C LEU A 138 -2.30 7.45 -19.50
N ALA A 139 -1.67 7.05 -20.61
CA ALA A 139 -1.99 7.60 -21.94
C ALA A 139 -3.44 7.33 -22.36
N LYS A 140 -3.97 6.13 -22.06
CA LYS A 140 -5.36 5.74 -22.35
C LYS A 140 -6.38 6.45 -21.46
N GLN A 141 -5.99 6.80 -20.24
CA GLN A 141 -6.85 7.49 -19.26
C GLN A 141 -6.75 9.02 -19.35
N ALA A 142 -5.80 9.55 -20.10
CA ALA A 142 -5.60 10.98 -20.27
C ALA A 142 -6.83 11.63 -20.93
N VAL A 143 -7.38 12.65 -20.28
CA VAL A 143 -8.52 13.43 -20.79
C VAL A 143 -8.09 14.79 -21.34
N SER A 144 -6.85 15.19 -21.10
CA SER A 144 -6.30 16.46 -21.56
C SER A 144 -4.98 16.30 -22.33
N PHE A 145 -4.67 17.26 -23.20
CA PHE A 145 -3.37 17.31 -23.88
C PHE A 145 -2.19 17.38 -22.90
N TYR A 146 -2.40 18.00 -21.73
CA TYR A 146 -1.41 18.06 -20.67
C TYR A 146 -1.10 16.66 -20.12
N GLU A 147 -2.13 15.86 -19.83
CA GLU A 147 -1.98 14.47 -19.37
C GLU A 147 -1.42 13.54 -20.45
N THR A 148 -1.78 13.73 -21.73
CA THR A 148 -1.15 12.98 -22.83
C THR A 148 0.36 13.23 -22.86
N LYS A 149 0.79 14.48 -22.65
CA LYS A 149 2.22 14.81 -22.55
C LYS A 149 2.85 14.26 -21.27
N ALA A 150 2.12 14.24 -20.16
CA ALA A 150 2.58 13.63 -18.93
C ALA A 150 2.81 12.11 -19.09
N ALA A 151 1.96 11.40 -19.83
CA ALA A 151 2.14 9.98 -20.13
C ALA A 151 3.40 9.72 -20.98
N GLN A 152 3.65 10.56 -21.99
CA GLN A 152 4.88 10.49 -22.80
C GLN A 152 6.13 10.77 -21.94
N ALA A 153 6.07 11.80 -21.08
CA ALA A 153 7.13 12.13 -20.15
C ALA A 153 7.37 11.01 -19.13
N TYR A 154 6.31 10.34 -18.68
CA TYR A 154 6.39 9.20 -17.76
C TYR A 154 7.23 8.06 -18.36
N ALA A 155 6.95 7.66 -19.60
CA ALA A 155 7.70 6.61 -20.26
C ALA A 155 9.21 6.92 -20.31
N LEU A 156 9.58 8.14 -20.69
CA LEU A 156 10.98 8.56 -20.76
C LEU A 156 11.61 8.72 -19.37
N TYR A 157 10.85 9.24 -18.40
CA TYR A 157 11.27 9.36 -17.01
C TYR A 157 11.58 7.98 -16.40
N GLN A 158 10.70 7.00 -16.56
CA GLN A 158 10.91 5.64 -16.05
C GLN A 158 12.09 4.94 -16.74
N LYS A 159 12.30 5.21 -18.04
CA LYS A 159 13.49 4.74 -18.76
C LYS A 159 14.77 5.29 -18.13
N LYS A 160 14.84 6.61 -17.88
CA LYS A 160 16.00 7.24 -17.24
C LYS A 160 16.24 6.74 -15.82
N LEU A 161 15.19 6.53 -15.03
CA LEU A 161 15.31 5.89 -13.71
C LEU A 161 15.96 4.51 -13.83
N THR A 162 15.49 3.70 -14.78
CA THR A 162 16.02 2.34 -15.00
C THR A 162 17.49 2.37 -15.44
N GLU A 163 17.87 3.26 -16.34
CA GLU A 163 19.27 3.45 -16.78
C GLU A 163 20.21 3.84 -15.63
N LEU A 164 19.71 4.61 -14.66
CA LEU A 164 20.44 4.99 -13.45
C LEU A 164 20.41 3.91 -12.36
N ASN A 165 19.81 2.75 -12.61
CA ASN A 165 19.48 1.76 -11.59
C ASN A 165 18.79 2.43 -10.39
N GLY A 166 17.81 3.28 -10.66
CA GLY A 166 17.12 4.13 -9.70
C GLY A 166 15.65 3.78 -9.54
N MET A 167 15.10 4.07 -8.36
CA MET A 167 13.66 4.03 -8.07
C MET A 167 13.27 5.28 -7.30
N ASP A 168 12.14 5.88 -7.64
CA ASP A 168 11.51 6.87 -6.76
C ASP A 168 10.70 6.18 -5.65
N PHE A 169 10.09 6.98 -4.77
CA PHE A 169 9.31 6.44 -3.66
C PHE A 169 8.09 5.64 -4.12
N ASP A 170 7.40 6.12 -5.14
CA ASP A 170 6.18 5.48 -5.65
C ASP A 170 6.51 4.13 -6.32
N ASP A 171 7.66 4.04 -6.99
CA ASP A 171 8.19 2.79 -7.54
C ASP A 171 8.38 1.72 -6.47
N LEU A 172 8.76 2.07 -5.24
CA LEU A 172 8.94 1.07 -4.18
C LEU A 172 7.66 0.27 -3.95
N ILE A 173 6.51 0.94 -3.91
CA ILE A 173 5.23 0.30 -3.67
C ILE A 173 4.77 -0.41 -4.94
N MET A 174 4.77 0.29 -6.09
CA MET A 174 4.32 -0.26 -7.37
C MET A 174 5.10 -1.52 -7.75
N GLN A 175 6.44 -1.49 -7.69
CA GLN A 175 7.28 -2.64 -8.01
C GLN A 175 7.12 -3.79 -7.02
N THR A 176 6.86 -3.51 -5.74
CA THR A 176 6.54 -4.56 -4.76
C THR A 176 5.22 -5.25 -5.07
N VAL A 177 4.20 -4.49 -5.48
CA VAL A 177 2.93 -5.06 -5.92
C VAL A 177 3.13 -5.95 -7.14
N LEU A 178 3.87 -5.49 -8.15
CA LEU A 178 4.18 -6.27 -9.36
C LEU A 178 4.95 -7.55 -9.02
N LEU A 179 6.02 -7.45 -8.21
CA LEU A 179 6.81 -8.58 -7.72
C LEU A 179 5.91 -9.65 -7.09
N LEU A 180 5.03 -9.24 -6.16
CA LEU A 180 4.16 -10.18 -5.47
C LEU A 180 3.04 -10.72 -6.37
N ARG A 181 2.59 -9.99 -7.40
CA ARG A 181 1.62 -10.49 -8.37
C ARG A 181 2.22 -11.56 -9.26
N GLU A 182 3.39 -11.29 -9.83
CA GLU A 182 4.06 -12.11 -10.84
C GLU A 182 4.74 -13.34 -10.22
N HIS A 183 5.31 -13.21 -9.03
CA HIS A 183 6.08 -14.28 -8.39
C HIS A 183 5.32 -14.87 -7.19
N LYS A 184 4.42 -15.82 -7.47
CA LYS A 184 3.57 -16.49 -6.47
C LYS A 184 4.36 -17.05 -5.28
N HIS A 185 5.53 -17.65 -5.51
CA HIS A 185 6.34 -18.23 -4.44
C HIS A 185 6.85 -17.17 -3.45
N ILE A 186 7.23 -15.98 -3.93
CA ILE A 186 7.64 -14.84 -3.09
C ILE A 186 6.44 -14.32 -2.31
N ARG A 187 5.28 -14.16 -2.97
CA ARG A 187 4.04 -13.77 -2.30
C ARG A 187 3.68 -14.71 -1.17
N GLU A 188 3.71 -16.02 -1.43
CA GLU A 188 3.38 -17.02 -0.42
C GLU A 188 4.36 -17.05 0.75
N LYS A 189 5.65 -16.78 0.51
CA LYS A 189 6.65 -16.61 1.57
C LYS A 189 6.25 -15.50 2.54
N TYR A 190 5.82 -14.35 2.04
CA TYR A 190 5.38 -13.23 2.89
C TYR A 190 3.99 -13.44 3.50
N GLN A 191 3.06 -14.08 2.80
CA GLN A 191 1.76 -14.48 3.37
C GLN A 191 1.90 -15.49 4.52
N ALA A 192 2.87 -16.40 4.42
CA ALA A 192 3.18 -17.36 5.49
C ALA A 192 3.90 -16.68 6.66
N LYS A 193 4.77 -15.71 6.36
CA LYS A 193 5.48 -14.91 7.35
C LYS A 193 4.51 -14.04 8.15
N PHE A 194 3.80 -13.13 7.49
CA PHE A 194 2.95 -12.13 8.14
C PHE A 194 1.57 -12.70 8.45
N LYS A 195 1.43 -13.24 9.67
CA LYS A 195 0.17 -13.77 10.18
C LYS A 195 -0.78 -12.67 10.66
N TYR A 196 -0.22 -11.54 11.10
CA TYR A 196 -0.96 -10.38 11.57
C TYR A 196 -0.40 -9.13 10.89
N ILE A 197 -1.30 -8.37 10.24
CA ILE A 197 -0.99 -7.10 9.59
C ILE A 197 -1.79 -6.03 10.30
N LEU A 198 -1.13 -5.03 10.84
CA LEU A 198 -1.73 -3.90 11.51
C LEU A 198 -1.44 -2.65 10.69
N VAL A 199 -2.45 -1.82 10.43
CA VAL A 199 -2.28 -0.60 9.64
C VAL A 199 -2.88 0.55 10.40
N ASP A 200 -2.08 1.58 10.65
CA ASP A 200 -2.52 2.86 11.22
C ASP A 200 -2.93 3.83 10.10
N GLU A 201 -3.88 4.72 10.40
CA GLU A 201 -4.46 5.69 9.46
C GLU A 201 -4.91 5.07 8.13
N TYR A 202 -5.59 3.92 8.20
CA TYR A 202 -5.96 3.14 7.00
C TYR A 202 -6.76 3.93 5.96
N GLN A 203 -7.51 4.95 6.38
CA GLN A 203 -8.27 5.84 5.49
C GLN A 203 -7.39 6.62 4.49
N ASP A 204 -6.10 6.80 4.79
CA ASP A 204 -5.16 7.52 3.92
C ASP A 204 -4.53 6.62 2.83
N THR A 205 -4.96 5.35 2.75
CA THR A 205 -4.37 4.33 1.87
C THR A 205 -4.79 4.54 0.41
N ASN A 206 -3.81 4.59 -0.51
CA ASN A 206 -4.07 4.62 -1.96
C ASN A 206 -4.26 3.21 -2.57
N VAL A 207 -4.58 3.13 -3.86
CA VAL A 207 -4.87 1.85 -4.56
C VAL A 207 -3.67 0.90 -4.52
N ALA A 208 -2.46 1.39 -4.77
CA ALA A 208 -1.24 0.59 -4.75
C ALA A 208 -0.97 0.00 -3.35
N GLN A 209 -1.07 0.83 -2.30
CA GLN A 209 -0.90 0.41 -0.92
C GLN A 209 -1.97 -0.60 -0.49
N TYR A 210 -3.23 -0.36 -0.86
CA TYR A 210 -4.33 -1.29 -0.61
C TYR A 210 -4.09 -2.64 -1.26
N LEU A 211 -3.70 -2.65 -2.55
CA LEU A 211 -3.43 -3.89 -3.27
C LEU A 211 -2.23 -4.64 -2.70
N TRP A 212 -1.19 -3.93 -2.23
CA TRP A 212 -0.08 -4.55 -1.51
C TRP A 212 -0.55 -5.26 -0.24
N LEU A 213 -1.31 -4.57 0.62
CA LEU A 213 -1.89 -5.17 1.84
C LEU A 213 -2.78 -6.37 1.51
N ARG A 214 -3.63 -6.24 0.50
CA ARG A 214 -4.53 -7.31 0.05
C ARG A 214 -3.76 -8.53 -0.42
N LEU A 215 -2.69 -8.37 -1.20
CA LEU A 215 -1.84 -9.47 -1.64
C LEU A 215 -1.20 -10.22 -0.45
N LEU A 216 -0.86 -9.50 0.62
CA LEU A 216 -0.31 -10.11 1.83
C LEU A 216 -1.39 -10.77 2.73
N GLY A 217 -2.61 -10.24 2.75
CA GLY A 217 -3.71 -10.72 3.60
C GLY A 217 -4.63 -11.79 2.98
N GLN A 218 -4.56 -12.03 1.66
CA GLN A 218 -5.40 -13.03 0.99
C GLN A 218 -5.08 -14.48 1.43
N PRO A 219 -6.08 -15.35 1.62
CA PRO A 219 -5.86 -16.77 1.87
C PRO A 219 -5.21 -17.47 0.67
N ARG A 220 -4.30 -18.42 0.97
CA ARG A 220 -3.60 -19.27 -0.01
C ARG A 220 -4.53 -20.06 -0.94
N SER A 221 -5.79 -20.30 -0.53
CA SER A 221 -6.80 -21.07 -1.27
C SER A 221 -7.57 -20.26 -2.32
N GLN A 222 -7.59 -18.92 -2.24
CA GLN A 222 -8.33 -18.06 -3.16
C GLN A 222 -7.49 -17.57 -4.35
N THR A 223 -6.23 -18.00 -4.45
CA THR A 223 -5.24 -17.51 -5.40
C THR A 223 -5.40 -18.06 -6.83
N GLN A 224 -6.40 -18.93 -7.07
CA GLN A 224 -6.70 -19.50 -8.39
C GLN A 224 -7.71 -18.67 -9.22
N GLN A 225 -8.41 -17.70 -8.62
CA GLN A 225 -9.28 -16.78 -9.36
C GLN A 225 -8.50 -15.50 -9.68
N SER A 226 -8.30 -15.26 -10.98
CA SER A 226 -7.53 -14.18 -11.58
C SER A 226 -7.54 -12.87 -10.79
N LEU A 227 -6.36 -12.39 -10.40
CA LEU A 227 -6.17 -11.01 -9.96
C LEU A 227 -6.71 -10.08 -11.06
N PRO A 228 -7.62 -9.14 -10.76
CA PRO A 228 -8.13 -8.23 -11.77
C PRO A 228 -6.96 -7.47 -12.41
N SER A 229 -7.01 -7.37 -13.74
CA SER A 229 -6.04 -6.60 -14.53
C SER A 229 -6.01 -5.16 -14.04
N LEU A 230 -4.86 -4.50 -14.20
CA LEU A 230 -4.61 -3.11 -13.76
C LEU A 230 -5.65 -2.09 -14.31
N THR A 231 -6.41 -2.49 -15.33
CA THR A 231 -7.40 -1.69 -16.05
C THR A 231 -8.82 -1.68 -15.47
N GLN A 232 -9.14 -2.47 -14.43
CA GLN A 232 -10.54 -2.60 -13.97
C GLN A 232 -10.69 -2.48 -12.45
N GLN A 233 -10.42 -1.32 -11.86
CA GLN A 233 -10.96 -0.97 -10.52
C GLN A 233 -11.35 0.50 -10.46
N SER A 234 -12.57 0.82 -10.89
CA SER A 234 -13.29 2.02 -10.46
C SER A 234 -13.82 1.77 -9.05
N PHE A 235 -13.28 2.47 -8.06
CA PHE A 235 -13.88 2.48 -6.71
C PHE A 235 -15.02 3.49 -6.70
N ALA A 236 -16.24 3.00 -6.45
CA ALA A 236 -17.40 3.83 -6.18
C ALA A 236 -17.20 4.55 -4.86
N SER A 237 -17.08 5.87 -4.92
CA SER A 237 -17.32 6.78 -3.80
C SER A 237 -18.83 6.80 -3.53
N ASN A 238 -19.27 6.12 -2.48
CA ASN A 238 -20.60 6.36 -1.93
C ASN A 238 -20.54 7.67 -1.13
N GLU A 239 -20.96 8.76 -1.77
CA GLU A 239 -21.56 9.88 -1.06
C GLU A 239 -22.98 9.45 -0.65
N ASP A 240 -23.33 9.61 0.63
CA ASP A 240 -24.65 10.13 0.98
C ASP A 240 -24.70 10.58 2.45
N GLY A 241 -25.47 11.65 2.65
CA GLY A 241 -25.50 12.50 3.82
C GLY A 241 -26.34 12.00 5.00
N SER A 242 -26.13 12.68 6.12
CA SER A 242 -26.76 12.52 7.44
C SER A 242 -28.27 12.90 7.46
N PRO A 243 -28.95 12.92 8.63
CA PRO A 243 -29.79 11.84 9.14
C PRO A 243 -31.29 12.23 9.23
N GLY A 244 -32.19 11.26 9.01
CA GLY A 244 -33.64 11.43 9.18
C GLY A 244 -34.19 10.53 10.30
N HIS A 245 -34.91 11.16 11.22
CA HIS A 245 -35.58 10.58 12.39
C HIS A 245 -36.62 9.50 12.05
N ASP A 246 -36.72 8.52 12.96
CA ASP A 246 -37.94 7.87 13.50
C ASP A 246 -37.90 6.33 13.54
N ALA A 247 -37.78 5.81 14.76
CA ALA A 247 -38.26 4.50 15.19
C ALA A 247 -39.70 4.69 15.77
N PRO A 248 -40.55 3.66 16.03
CA PRO A 248 -40.21 2.24 16.23
C PRO A 248 -41.23 1.20 15.69
N ALA A 249 -40.86 -0.09 15.66
CA ALA A 249 -41.76 -1.20 16.00
C ALA A 249 -41.01 -2.52 16.21
N VAL A 250 -41.45 -3.27 17.22
CA VAL A 250 -40.91 -4.54 17.71
C VAL A 250 -41.75 -5.71 17.16
N HIS A 251 -41.13 -6.69 16.48
CA HIS A 251 -41.61 -8.08 16.53
C HIS A 251 -40.51 -9.12 16.27
N ARG A 252 -40.68 -10.29 16.87
CA ARG A 252 -39.70 -11.35 17.15
C ARG A 252 -39.84 -12.54 16.15
N PRO A 253 -39.04 -13.63 16.27
CA PRO A 253 -38.24 -14.22 15.17
C PRO A 253 -38.89 -15.43 14.47
N GLY A 254 -38.39 -15.77 13.28
CA GLY A 254 -38.67 -17.05 12.63
C GLY A 254 -38.22 -17.13 11.16
N ASP A 255 -37.15 -17.90 10.96
CA ASP A 255 -36.78 -18.71 9.79
C ASP A 255 -36.42 -18.11 8.41
N ASP A 256 -35.14 -18.37 8.11
CA ASP A 256 -34.57 -18.91 6.88
C ASP A 256 -34.59 -18.07 5.60
N HIS A 257 -33.40 -17.64 5.15
CA HIS A 257 -32.92 -17.88 3.79
C HIS A 257 -31.51 -17.30 3.55
N SER A 258 -30.65 -18.17 3.01
CA SER A 258 -29.68 -17.89 1.95
C SER A 258 -28.37 -17.16 2.26
N LYS A 259 -27.30 -17.97 2.16
CA LYS A 259 -25.92 -17.68 1.75
C LYS A 259 -25.70 -16.35 1.01
N SER A 260 -24.80 -15.53 1.53
CA SER A 260 -23.96 -14.61 0.74
C SER A 260 -22.57 -14.55 1.37
N GLY A 261 -21.58 -15.08 0.66
CA GLY A 261 -20.24 -15.38 1.18
C GLY A 261 -19.37 -14.15 1.41
N ALA A 262 -19.17 -13.78 2.68
CA ALA A 262 -18.04 -12.97 3.10
C ALA A 262 -16.77 -13.86 3.09
N LYS A 263 -16.01 -13.80 1.99
CA LYS A 263 -14.72 -14.51 1.81
C LYS A 263 -13.67 -13.93 2.78
N GLU A 264 -13.24 -14.74 3.75
CA GLU A 264 -12.31 -14.35 4.83
C GLU A 264 -10.96 -13.82 4.31
N ILE A 265 -10.59 -12.61 4.72
CA ILE A 265 -9.24 -12.03 4.62
C ILE A 265 -8.51 -12.35 5.94
N ARG A 266 -7.24 -12.78 5.94
CA ARG A 266 -6.54 -13.07 7.20
C ARG A 266 -6.22 -11.78 7.97
N ASN A 267 -6.65 -11.70 9.24
CA ASN A 267 -6.14 -10.87 10.34
C ASN A 267 -5.49 -9.52 10.00
N ILE A 268 -6.09 -8.75 9.08
CA ILE A 268 -5.73 -7.34 8.91
C ILE A 268 -6.47 -6.56 9.99
N CYS A 269 -5.72 -5.96 10.92
CA CYS A 269 -6.22 -5.02 11.90
C CYS A 269 -6.00 -3.60 11.39
N CYS A 270 -7.00 -2.99 10.78
CA CYS A 270 -6.92 -1.60 10.34
C CYS A 270 -7.40 -0.69 11.46
N VAL A 271 -6.69 0.40 11.72
CA VAL A 271 -7.15 1.47 12.59
C VAL A 271 -7.22 2.75 11.76
N GLY A 272 -8.38 3.41 11.77
CA GLY A 272 -8.66 4.60 10.95
C GLY A 272 -9.81 5.42 11.51
#